data_AF-D3V747-F1
#
_entry.id   AF-D3V747-F1
#
_cell.length_a   1.000
_cell.length_b   1.000
_cell.length_c   1.000
_cell.angle_alpha   90.00
_cell.angle_beta   90.00
_cell.angle_gamma   90.00
#
_symmetry.space_group_name_H-M   'P 1'
#
loop_
_entity.id
_entity.type
_entity.pdbx_description
1 polymer ?
#
loop_
_entity_poly.entity_id
_entity_poly.type
_entity_poly.pdbx_seq_one_letter_code
_entity_poly.pdbx_strand_id
1 'polypeptide(L)'
;MSESQLMTTWICVATEGQTIDRRVIEAQWLNEIAETYDPNYYTALIWEEHNRNLDNLGEVLAARTDVIDGKARLYLRLRPNLKLMEYNRQGQKLFCSIEVQEDFQGEGIFYLGGLAVTDSPASVGTDRLKFSINRSHFSRKKSKFSISSPVVFNLSDGLKNTKNRWFTAISAG
;
A
#
# COMPACT_ATOMS: atom_id res chain seq x y z
N MET A 1 7.69 17.36 -0.54
CA MET A 1 7.37 16.60 0.69
C MET A 1 7.12 15.16 0.23
N SER A 2 8.00 14.21 0.58
CA SER A 2 7.80 12.80 0.20
C SER A 2 6.78 12.20 1.17
N GLU A 3 5.52 12.13 0.74
CA GLU A 3 4.56 11.26 1.43
C GLU A 3 5.07 9.82 1.30
N SER A 4 5.34 9.18 2.44
CA SER A 4 5.70 7.76 2.47
C SER A 4 4.47 6.95 2.08
N GLN A 5 4.32 6.69 0.78
CA GLN A 5 3.26 5.82 0.28
C GLN A 5 3.57 4.37 0.65
N LEU A 6 2.54 3.62 1.03
CA LEU A 6 2.66 2.19 1.33
C LEU A 6 2.96 1.43 0.04
N MET A 7 4.15 0.84 -0.02
CA MET A 7 4.60 0.02 -1.14
C MET A 7 4.94 -1.38 -0.64
N THR A 8 4.68 -2.39 -1.46
CA THR A 8 5.10 -3.75 -1.16
C THR A 8 6.59 -3.96 -1.43
N THR A 9 7.12 -5.04 -0.86
CA THR A 9 8.31 -5.71 -1.39
C THR A 9 8.01 -6.31 -2.77
N TRP A 10 8.99 -6.94 -3.39
CA TRP A 10 8.76 -7.79 -4.56
C TRP A 10 7.85 -8.96 -4.17
N ILE A 11 6.84 -9.22 -5.00
CA ILE A 11 5.85 -10.28 -4.84
C ILE A 11 5.82 -11.08 -6.14
N CYS A 12 5.94 -12.40 -6.07
CA CYS A 12 5.77 -13.27 -7.24
C CYS A 12 4.31 -13.28 -7.68
N VAL A 13 4.01 -12.85 -8.90
CA VAL A 13 2.63 -12.76 -9.42
C VAL A 13 2.34 -13.72 -10.57
N ALA A 14 3.37 -14.30 -11.19
CA ALA A 14 3.22 -15.30 -12.24
C ALA A 14 4.48 -16.15 -12.34
N THR A 15 4.29 -17.42 -12.69
CA THR A 15 5.37 -18.36 -13.06
C THR A 15 5.06 -18.92 -14.45
N GLU A 16 6.10 -19.07 -15.26
CA GLU A 16 6.04 -19.74 -16.55
C GLU A 16 5.42 -21.14 -16.46
N GLY A 17 4.63 -21.47 -17.48
CA GLY A 17 4.07 -22.79 -17.70
C GLY A 17 2.54 -22.79 -17.76
N GLN A 18 1.97 -23.98 -17.59
CA GLN A 18 0.54 -24.20 -17.70
C GLN A 18 -0.22 -23.63 -16.50
N THR A 19 -1.24 -22.83 -16.78
CA THR A 19 -2.16 -22.25 -15.79
C THR A 19 -3.33 -23.18 -15.51
N ILE A 20 -4.09 -22.88 -14.44
CA ILE A 20 -5.26 -23.68 -14.05
C ILE A 20 -6.36 -23.65 -15.12
N ASP A 21 -6.47 -22.55 -15.86
CA ASP A 21 -7.44 -22.37 -16.95
C ASP A 21 -6.95 -22.89 -18.31
N ARG A 22 -5.84 -23.66 -18.32
CA ARG A 22 -5.24 -24.32 -19.50
C ARG A 22 -4.55 -23.39 -20.51
N ARG A 23 -4.35 -22.12 -20.17
CA ARG A 23 -3.42 -21.25 -20.92
C ARG A 23 -1.98 -21.63 -20.59
N VAL A 24 -1.05 -21.13 -21.41
CA VAL A 24 0.39 -21.28 -21.18
C VAL A 24 0.96 -19.88 -21.04
N ILE A 25 1.61 -19.62 -19.91
CA ILE A 25 2.41 -18.41 -19.72
C ILE A 25 3.80 -18.72 -20.26
N GLU A 26 4.18 -18.05 -21.34
CA GLU A 26 5.51 -18.19 -21.94
C GLU A 26 6.54 -17.37 -21.17
N ALA A 27 7.76 -17.90 -21.03
CA ALA A 27 8.87 -17.19 -20.40
C ALA A 27 9.14 -15.83 -21.07
N GLN A 28 9.01 -15.78 -22.40
CA GLN A 28 9.21 -14.57 -23.19
C GLN A 28 8.28 -13.44 -22.74
N TRP A 29 7.00 -13.73 -22.51
CA TRP A 29 6.04 -12.71 -22.07
C TRP A 29 6.47 -12.07 -20.76
N LEU A 30 6.89 -12.89 -19.79
CA LEU A 30 7.31 -12.39 -18.49
C LEU A 30 8.56 -11.52 -18.59
N ASN A 31 9.54 -11.95 -19.41
CA ASN A 31 10.78 -11.23 -19.60
C ASN A 31 10.58 -9.89 -20.32
N GLU A 32 9.79 -9.87 -21.40
CA GLU A 32 9.46 -8.63 -22.11
C GLU A 32 8.69 -7.66 -21.22
N ILE A 33 7.73 -8.15 -20.42
CA ILE A 33 7.04 -7.32 -19.44
C ILE A 33 8.05 -6.69 -18.47
N ALA A 34 8.97 -7.47 -17.92
CA ALA A 34 9.97 -6.95 -16.98
C ALA A 34 10.92 -5.93 -17.60
N GLU A 35 11.29 -6.10 -18.88
CA GLU A 35 12.20 -5.22 -19.58
C GLU A 35 11.54 -3.91 -20.02
N THR A 36 10.29 -3.97 -20.45
CA THR A 36 9.59 -2.84 -21.08
C THR A 36 8.69 -2.05 -20.13
N TYR A 37 8.34 -2.60 -18.96
CA TYR A 37 7.39 -1.97 -18.07
C TYR A 37 7.92 -0.65 -17.48
N ASP A 38 7.21 0.44 -17.80
CA ASP A 38 7.45 1.78 -17.29
C ASP A 38 6.12 2.39 -16.80
N PRO A 39 5.94 2.54 -15.48
CA PRO A 39 4.72 3.13 -14.94
C PRO A 39 4.50 4.58 -15.37
N ASN A 40 5.54 5.31 -15.82
CA ASN A 40 5.36 6.66 -16.36
C ASN A 40 4.78 6.65 -17.78
N TYR A 41 5.03 5.58 -18.55
CA TYR A 41 4.50 5.41 -19.89
C TYR A 41 3.07 4.87 -19.85
N TYR A 42 2.86 3.75 -19.16
CA TYR A 42 1.54 3.18 -18.93
C TYR A 42 1.49 2.46 -17.58
N THR A 43 0.73 3.02 -16.64
CA THR A 43 0.58 2.41 -15.30
C THR A 43 -0.48 1.31 -15.31
N ALA A 44 -0.06 0.06 -15.16
CA ALA A 44 -0.95 -1.05 -14.84
C ALA A 44 -1.69 -0.81 -13.50
N LEU A 45 -3.02 -0.71 -13.55
CA LEU A 45 -3.87 -0.61 -12.37
C LEU A 45 -4.25 -1.99 -11.83
N ILE A 46 -4.57 -2.03 -10.54
CA ILE A 46 -5.01 -3.24 -9.85
C ILE A 46 -6.54 -3.32 -9.87
N TRP A 47 -7.11 -4.46 -10.24
CA TRP A 47 -8.54 -4.67 -10.44
C TRP A 47 -9.07 -5.83 -9.62
N GLU A 48 -10.32 -5.72 -9.15
CA GLU A 48 -10.99 -6.83 -8.49
C GLU A 48 -11.49 -7.84 -9.53
N GLU A 49 -11.00 -9.09 -9.50
CA GLU A 49 -11.48 -10.17 -10.39
C GLU A 49 -11.51 -9.79 -11.89
N HIS A 50 -10.51 -9.04 -12.37
CA HIS A 50 -10.44 -8.51 -13.74
C HIS A 50 -11.60 -7.55 -14.14
N ASN A 51 -12.44 -7.11 -13.19
CA ASN A 51 -13.65 -6.34 -13.48
C ASN A 51 -13.38 -4.83 -13.53
N ARG A 52 -13.46 -4.26 -14.75
CA ARG A 52 -13.28 -2.82 -15.00
C ARG A 52 -14.45 -1.94 -14.60
N ASN A 53 -15.59 -2.53 -14.22
CA ASN A 53 -16.76 -1.78 -13.73
C ASN A 53 -16.69 -1.48 -12.22
N LEU A 54 -15.70 -2.04 -11.52
CA LEU A 54 -15.44 -1.80 -10.10
C LEU A 54 -14.30 -0.79 -9.90
N ASP A 55 -14.16 -0.29 -8.68
CA ASP A 55 -13.05 0.60 -8.32
C ASP A 55 -11.71 -0.11 -8.52
N ASN A 56 -10.71 0.64 -8.98
CA ASN A 56 -9.33 0.17 -8.92
C ASN A 56 -8.89 -0.02 -7.46
N LEU A 57 -7.90 -0.89 -7.27
CA LEU A 57 -7.41 -1.36 -5.98
C LEU A 57 -5.96 -0.93 -5.70
N GLY A 58 -5.45 -0.01 -6.52
CA GLY A 58 -4.07 0.48 -6.47
C GLY A 58 -3.40 0.38 -7.83
N GLU A 59 -2.08 0.39 -7.81
CA GLU A 59 -1.24 0.38 -9.00
C GLU A 59 0.01 -0.48 -8.85
N VAL A 60 0.57 -0.86 -9.99
CA VAL A 60 1.87 -1.51 -10.09
C VAL A 60 2.93 -0.42 -10.25
N LEU A 61 4.04 -0.57 -9.53
CA LEU A 61 5.13 0.42 -9.48
C LEU A 61 6.38 -0.02 -10.24
N ALA A 62 6.61 -1.33 -10.30
CA ALA A 62 7.78 -1.89 -10.96
C ALA A 62 7.54 -3.37 -11.27
N ALA A 63 8.16 -3.84 -12.34
CA ALA A 63 8.22 -5.24 -12.72
C ALA A 63 9.68 -5.70 -12.81
N ARG A 64 9.91 -6.98 -12.56
CA ARG A 64 11.18 -7.65 -12.86
C ARG A 64 10.94 -9.14 -13.02
N THR A 65 11.84 -9.83 -13.70
CA THR A 65 11.84 -11.29 -13.78
C THR A 65 13.07 -11.87 -13.10
N ASP A 66 12.89 -13.06 -12.53
CA ASP A 66 13.99 -13.90 -12.03
C ASP A 66 13.73 -15.35 -12.51
N VAL A 67 14.79 -16.12 -12.76
CA VAL A 67 14.68 -17.55 -13.08
C VAL A 67 14.92 -18.36 -11.81
N ILE A 68 13.92 -19.13 -11.39
CA ILE A 68 13.98 -19.96 -10.19
C ILE A 68 13.53 -21.38 -10.55
N ASP A 69 14.35 -22.37 -10.20
CA ASP A 69 14.12 -23.78 -10.52
C ASP A 69 13.95 -24.04 -12.04
N GLY A 70 14.67 -23.26 -12.86
CA GLY A 70 14.63 -23.36 -14.32
C GLY A 70 13.36 -22.78 -14.96
N LYS A 71 12.52 -22.05 -14.20
CA LYS A 71 11.32 -21.37 -14.71
C LYS A 71 11.41 -19.87 -14.53
N ALA A 72 10.96 -19.10 -15.52
CA ALA A 72 10.82 -17.67 -15.37
C ALA A 72 9.68 -17.33 -14.39
N ARG A 73 9.93 -16.38 -13.48
CA ARG A 73 8.94 -15.86 -12.53
C ARG A 73 8.92 -14.34 -12.60
N LEU A 74 7.71 -13.79 -12.64
CA LEU A 74 7.48 -12.35 -12.67
C LEU A 74 7.21 -11.83 -11.25
N TYR A 75 7.96 -10.81 -10.88
CA TYR A 75 7.84 -10.12 -9.59
C TYR A 75 7.39 -8.69 -9.79
N LEU A 76 6.41 -8.26 -9.01
CA LEU A 76 5.92 -6.89 -9.03
C LEU A 76 6.10 -6.20 -7.67
N ARG A 77 6.25 -4.88 -7.70
CA ARG A 77 6.02 -4.01 -6.54
C ARG A 77 4.71 -3.27 -6.72
N LEU A 78 3.88 -3.28 -5.69
CA LEU A 78 2.53 -2.76 -5.72
C LEU A 78 2.38 -1.59 -4.75
N ARG A 79 1.50 -0.66 -5.10
CA ARG A 79 0.96 0.38 -4.20
C ARG A 79 -0.53 0.10 -4.01
N PRO A 80 -0.91 -0.70 -2.99
CA PRO A 80 -2.31 -1.00 -2.72
C PRO A 80 -3.03 0.24 -2.19
N ASN A 81 -4.31 0.39 -2.52
CA ASN A 81 -5.15 1.38 -1.88
C ASN A 81 -5.82 0.84 -0.61
N LEU A 82 -6.56 1.70 0.10
CA LEU A 82 -7.22 1.33 1.36
C LEU A 82 -8.20 0.15 1.20
N LYS A 83 -8.91 0.06 0.07
CA LYS A 83 -9.89 -0.99 -0.20
C LYS A 83 -9.21 -2.36 -0.32
N LEU A 84 -8.09 -2.44 -1.04
CA LEU A 84 -7.30 -3.68 -1.14
C LEU A 84 -6.72 -4.11 0.20
N MET A 85 -6.25 -3.16 1.02
CA MET A 85 -5.78 -3.47 2.36
C MET A 85 -6.90 -4.07 3.23
N GLU A 86 -8.12 -3.54 3.10
CA GLU A 86 -9.28 -4.03 3.84
C GLU A 86 -9.69 -5.44 3.40
N TYR A 87 -9.72 -5.73 2.10
CA TYR A 87 -9.92 -7.10 1.61
C TYR A 87 -8.89 -8.06 2.18
N ASN A 88 -7.61 -7.69 2.15
CA ASN A 88 -6.55 -8.52 2.69
C ASN A 88 -6.72 -8.76 4.20
N ARG A 89 -7.13 -7.73 4.96
CA ARG A 89 -7.42 -7.82 6.40
C ARG A 89 -8.58 -8.78 6.70
N GLN A 90 -9.57 -8.84 5.81
CA GLN A 90 -10.69 -9.77 5.89
C GLN A 90 -10.35 -11.17 5.34
N GLY A 91 -9.14 -11.39 4.84
CA GLY A 91 -8.73 -12.67 4.26
C GLY A 91 -9.31 -12.92 2.87
N GLN A 92 -9.59 -11.86 2.11
CA GLN A 92 -10.11 -11.89 0.74
C GLN A 92 -9.09 -11.27 -0.24
N LYS A 93 -9.24 -11.57 -1.53
CA LYS A 93 -8.40 -11.11 -2.64
C LYS A 93 -6.92 -11.31 -2.36
N LEU A 94 -6.58 -12.55 -2.02
CA LEU A 94 -5.26 -12.91 -1.47
C LEU A 94 -4.19 -13.18 -2.52
N PHE A 95 -4.56 -13.37 -3.78
CA PHE A 95 -3.64 -13.72 -4.86
C PHE A 95 -3.78 -12.79 -6.05
N CYS A 96 -2.78 -12.82 -6.93
CA CYS A 96 -2.74 -12.02 -8.14
C CYS A 96 -2.92 -12.87 -9.40
N SER A 97 -3.41 -12.23 -10.46
CA SER A 97 -3.51 -12.77 -11.82
C SER A 97 -3.11 -11.66 -12.80
N ILE A 98 -2.16 -11.94 -13.69
CA ILE A 98 -1.61 -10.93 -14.61
C ILE A 98 -2.53 -10.74 -15.82
N GLU A 99 -2.58 -9.52 -16.33
CA GLU A 99 -3.26 -9.19 -17.58
C GLU A 99 -2.21 -8.74 -18.59
N VAL A 100 -1.86 -9.66 -19.50
CA VAL A 100 -0.89 -9.41 -20.56
C VAL A 100 -1.62 -8.77 -21.73
N GLN A 101 -1.12 -7.63 -22.19
CA GLN A 101 -1.53 -7.01 -23.43
C GLN A 101 -0.55 -7.43 -24.52
N GLU A 102 -1.06 -8.19 -25.49
CA GLU A 102 -0.33 -8.55 -26.70
C GLU A 102 -0.29 -7.35 -27.66
N ASP A 103 0.76 -7.27 -28.47
CA ASP A 103 0.99 -6.22 -29.47
C ASP A 103 0.76 -4.81 -28.91
N PHE A 104 1.42 -4.50 -27.79
CA PHE A 104 1.19 -3.24 -27.09
C PHE A 104 1.49 -2.04 -28.00
N GLN A 105 0.44 -1.26 -28.30
CA GLN A 105 0.49 -0.11 -29.21
C GLN A 105 0.99 -0.41 -30.63
N GLY A 106 0.92 -1.67 -31.09
CA GLY A 106 1.38 -2.06 -32.42
C GLY A 106 2.90 -2.27 -32.53
N GLU A 107 3.61 -2.38 -31.40
CA GLU A 107 5.06 -2.59 -31.37
C GLU A 107 5.45 -4.08 -31.35
N GLY A 108 4.48 -5.00 -31.32
CA GLY A 108 4.74 -6.44 -31.25
C GLY A 108 5.31 -6.94 -29.91
N ILE A 109 5.26 -6.12 -28.86
CA ILE A 109 5.77 -6.46 -27.52
C ILE A 109 4.65 -6.91 -26.57
N PHE A 110 5.00 -7.76 -25.60
CA PHE A 110 4.11 -8.11 -24.49
C PHE A 110 4.26 -7.11 -23.33
N TYR A 111 3.15 -6.48 -22.93
CA TYR A 111 3.14 -5.47 -21.87
C TYR A 111 2.18 -5.84 -20.73
N LEU A 112 2.46 -5.34 -19.52
CA LEU A 112 1.55 -5.48 -18.38
C LEU A 112 0.42 -4.44 -18.49
N GLY A 113 -0.73 -4.87 -19.02
CA GLY A 113 -1.91 -4.00 -19.17
C GLY A 113 -2.67 -3.79 -17.86
N GLY A 114 -2.56 -4.73 -16.92
CA GLY A 114 -3.21 -4.64 -15.62
C GLY A 114 -2.88 -5.82 -14.71
N LEU A 115 -3.36 -5.73 -13.47
CA LEU A 115 -3.20 -6.78 -12.48
C LEU A 115 -4.53 -7.03 -11.80
N ALA A 116 -5.02 -8.27 -11.80
CA ALA A 116 -6.17 -8.61 -10.97
C ALA A 116 -5.73 -9.14 -9.62
N VAL A 117 -6.50 -8.82 -8.59
CA VAL A 117 -6.49 -9.52 -7.31
C VAL A 117 -7.73 -10.40 -7.22
N THR A 118 -7.52 -11.64 -6.80
CA THR A 118 -8.51 -12.71 -6.86
C THR A 118 -8.25 -13.74 -5.78
N ASP A 119 -9.30 -14.46 -5.38
CA ASP A 119 -9.20 -15.65 -4.55
C ASP A 119 -9.15 -16.95 -5.39
N SER A 120 -9.24 -16.84 -6.71
CA SER A 120 -9.18 -17.94 -7.68
C SER A 120 -8.16 -17.63 -8.80
N PRO A 121 -6.86 -17.51 -8.47
CA PRO A 121 -5.83 -17.13 -9.44
C PRO A 121 -5.68 -18.18 -10.55
N ALA A 122 -5.56 -17.73 -11.80
CA ALA A 122 -5.20 -18.60 -12.92
C ALA A 122 -3.69 -18.94 -12.91
N SER A 123 -2.86 -17.96 -12.52
CA SER A 123 -1.41 -18.08 -12.38
C SER A 123 -1.02 -19.03 -11.24
N VAL A 124 -0.02 -19.86 -11.49
CA VAL A 124 0.55 -20.80 -10.52
C VAL A 124 1.85 -20.23 -9.94
N GLY A 125 2.21 -20.64 -8.72
CA GLY A 125 3.47 -20.23 -8.08
C GLY A 125 3.49 -18.77 -7.62
N THR A 126 2.32 -18.21 -7.32
CA THR A 126 2.16 -16.82 -6.85
C THR A 126 2.29 -16.72 -5.34
N ASP A 127 2.84 -15.61 -4.87
CA ASP A 127 2.91 -15.30 -3.46
C ASP A 127 1.55 -14.79 -2.95
N ARG A 128 1.20 -15.20 -1.73
CA ARG A 128 0.03 -14.65 -1.05
C ARG A 128 0.29 -13.18 -0.68
N LEU A 129 -0.62 -12.29 -1.07
CA LEU A 129 -0.63 -10.91 -0.62
C LEU A 129 -0.78 -10.87 0.90
N LYS A 130 0.13 -10.16 1.56
CA LYS A 130 0.08 -9.89 3.00
C LYS A 130 0.52 -8.47 3.25
N PHE A 131 -0.43 -7.59 3.53
CA PHE A 131 -0.11 -6.23 3.95
C PHE A 131 0.07 -6.21 5.46
N SER A 132 1.26 -5.82 5.91
CA SER A 132 1.53 -5.60 7.33
C SER A 132 1.75 -4.12 7.58
N ILE A 133 0.98 -3.57 8.51
CA ILE A 133 1.27 -2.23 9.05
C ILE A 133 2.44 -2.43 10.01
N ASN A 134 3.62 -1.91 9.63
CA ASN A 134 4.74 -1.85 10.55
C ASN A 134 4.46 -0.81 11.64
N ARG A 135 3.77 -1.21 12.70
CA ARG A 135 3.46 -0.38 13.87
C ARG A 135 4.71 0.16 14.60
N SER A 136 5.90 -0.34 14.29
CA SER A 136 7.14 0.15 14.92
C SER A 136 7.43 1.63 14.59
N HIS A 137 7.06 2.10 13.39
CA HIS A 137 7.19 3.51 13.00
C HIS A 137 6.26 4.45 13.80
N PHE A 138 5.07 3.99 14.18
CA PHE A 138 4.15 4.74 15.04
C PHE A 138 4.52 4.67 16.53
N SER A 139 5.27 3.64 16.96
CA SER A 139 5.68 3.50 18.36
C SER A 139 6.84 4.42 18.75
N ARG A 140 7.52 5.05 17.79
CA ARG A 140 8.73 5.84 18.04
C ARG A 140 8.46 7.34 18.13
N LYS A 141 7.52 7.72 19.00
CA LYS A 141 7.58 8.99 19.74
C LYS A 141 6.78 8.86 21.04
N LYS A 142 7.34 8.15 22.03
CA LYS A 142 7.15 8.63 23.42
C LYS A 142 7.86 9.98 23.50
N SER A 143 7.26 11.05 22.98
CA SER A 143 7.55 12.35 23.58
C SER A 143 7.21 12.15 25.05
N LYS A 144 8.21 12.36 25.92
CA LYS A 144 7.92 12.50 27.34
C LYS A 144 6.89 13.63 27.43
N PHE A 145 5.62 13.28 27.58
CA PHE A 145 4.61 14.24 28.03
C PHE A 145 5.06 14.61 29.44
N SER A 146 5.84 15.68 29.58
CA SER A 146 5.96 16.37 30.86
C SER A 146 4.62 17.04 31.07
N ILE A 147 3.64 16.28 31.56
CA ILE A 147 2.54 16.86 32.31
C ILE A 147 3.24 17.51 33.49
N SER A 148 3.45 18.83 33.44
CA SER A 148 3.92 19.57 34.61
C SER A 148 2.97 19.19 35.74
N SER A 149 3.53 18.69 36.84
CA SER A 149 2.75 18.30 38.01
C SER A 149 1.79 19.45 38.36
N PRO A 150 0.52 19.16 38.69
CA PRO A 150 -0.41 20.22 39.07
C PRO A 150 0.22 21.02 40.21
N VAL A 151 0.44 22.31 39.98
CA VAL A 151 0.83 23.22 41.05
C VAL A 151 -0.36 23.22 42.01
N VAL A 152 -0.15 22.65 43.19
CA VAL A 152 -1.13 22.74 44.26
C VAL A 152 -1.29 24.22 44.58
N PHE A 153 -2.43 24.79 44.22
CA PHE A 153 -2.78 26.16 44.57
C PHE A 153 -3.01 26.22 46.09
N ASN A 154 -1.99 26.63 46.83
CA ASN A 154 -2.10 26.86 48.26
C ASN A 154 -2.70 28.25 48.50
N LEU A 155 -3.97 28.27 48.92
CA LEU A 155 -4.72 29.50 49.25
C LEU A 155 -4.06 30.31 50.38
N SER A 156 -3.22 29.69 51.21
CA SER A 156 -2.49 30.35 52.30
C SER A 156 -1.42 31.33 51.83
N ASP A 157 -0.86 31.15 50.63
CA ASP A 157 0.17 32.04 50.08
C ASP A 157 -0.43 33.27 49.38
N GLY A 158 -1.69 33.20 48.94
CA GLY A 158 -2.44 34.33 48.36
C GLY A 158 -2.96 35.36 49.37
N LEU A 159 -3.02 35.00 50.66
CA LEU A 159 -3.60 35.84 51.73
C LEU A 159 -2.59 36.68 52.50
N LYS A 160 -1.27 36.53 52.25
CA LYS A 160 -0.22 37.29 52.95
C LYS A 160 0.15 38.62 52.28
N ASN A 161 -0.42 38.94 51.11
CA ASN A 161 -0.11 40.17 50.38
C ASN A 161 -1.32 41.11 50.16
N THR A 162 -2.30 41.08 51.07
CA THR A 162 -3.46 41.98 51.04
C THR A 162 -3.52 42.91 52.25
N LYS A 163 -2.38 43.53 52.61
CA LYS A 163 -2.45 44.78 53.36
C LYS A 163 -2.52 45.94 52.37
N ASN A 164 -3.73 46.48 52.22
CA ASN A 164 -4.05 47.85 51.79
C ASN A 164 -4.51 48.11 50.35
N ARG A 165 -5.33 47.26 49.72
CA ARG A 165 -6.15 47.69 48.56
C ARG A 165 -7.53 47.02 48.52
N TRP A 166 -8.47 47.55 49.31
CA TRP A 166 -9.91 47.35 49.12
C TRP A 166 -10.60 48.72 48.97
N PHE A 167 -11.72 48.71 48.24
CA PHE A 167 -12.48 49.85 47.68
C PHE A 167 -11.82 50.39 46.38
N THR A 168 -12.39 50.28 45.17
CA THR A 168 -13.78 50.54 44.78
C THR A 168 -14.09 49.85 43.45
N ALA A 169 -15.22 49.15 43.36
CA ALA A 169 -15.92 48.90 42.09
C ALA A 169 -17.42 48.82 42.37
N ILE A 170 -18.01 49.97 42.70
CA ILE A 170 -19.45 50.20 42.63
C ILE A 170 -19.67 51.35 41.64
N SER A 171 -20.47 51.05 40.62
CA SER A 171 -21.26 51.97 39.78
C SER A 171 -20.53 52.95 38.86
N ALA A 172 -20.70 52.77 37.54
CA ALA A 172 -21.35 53.72 36.63
C ALA A 172 -20.95 53.40 35.16
N GLY A 173 -21.95 53.19 34.30
CA GLY A 173 -21.79 53.04 32.85
C GLY A 173 -22.79 52.07 32.25
#